data_AF-A0A553Q700-F1
#
_entry.id   AF-A0A553Q700-F1
#
_cell.length_a   1.000
_cell.length_b   1.000
_cell.length_c   1.000
_cell.angle_alpha   90.00
_cell.angle_beta   90.00
_cell.angle_gamma   90.00
#
_symmetry.space_group_name_H-M   'P 1'
#
loop_
_entity.id
_entity.type
_entity.pdbx_description
1 polymer ?
#
loop_
_entity_poly.entity_id
_entity_poly.type
_entity_poly.pdbx_seq_one_letter_code
_entity_poly.pdbx_strand_id
1 'polypeptide(L)'
;MGETEEERMSQAGQLFENFVQATTCKGTLQAFSILCRQLELNPSEHRGFYLSLKTAITYWKAKGLWGKLDKRAGHKEYNRGKVCADTRCLIIGGGPCGFRTAIELALMGAKVVVIEKRDTFSRNNVLHLWPYTIHDLRELGAKKFYGKFCAGSIDHISRSLLT
;
A
#
# COMPACT_ATOMS: atom_id res chain seq x y z
N MET A 1 16.87 -25.42 -16.29
CA MET A 1 15.58 -25.23 -16.99
C MET A 1 15.10 -23.84 -16.63
N GLY A 2 15.00 -22.92 -17.59
CA GLY A 2 14.55 -21.55 -17.32
C GLY A 2 13.03 -21.54 -17.23
N GLU A 3 12.49 -20.96 -16.15
CA GLU A 3 11.06 -20.66 -16.05
C GLU A 3 10.64 -19.80 -17.24
N THR A 4 9.53 -20.15 -17.89
CA THR A 4 8.98 -19.33 -18.97
C THR A 4 8.52 -17.98 -18.41
N GLU A 5 8.62 -16.91 -19.21
CA GLU A 5 8.23 -15.56 -18.79
C GLU A 5 6.77 -15.49 -18.32
N GLU A 6 5.91 -16.33 -18.91
CA GLU A 6 4.50 -16.48 -18.56
C GLU A 6 4.29 -17.15 -17.19
N GLU A 7 5.08 -18.18 -16.84
CA GLU A 7 5.07 -18.81 -15.51
C GLU A 7 5.49 -17.81 -14.42
N ARG A 8 6.54 -17.02 -14.68
CA ARG A 8 7.01 -15.97 -13.78
C ARG A 8 5.95 -14.89 -13.56
N MET A 9 5.26 -14.46 -14.62
CA MET A 9 4.16 -13.50 -14.53
C MET A 9 2.97 -14.06 -13.72
N SER A 10 2.60 -15.31 -13.95
CA SER A 10 1.54 -16.01 -13.22
C SER A 10 1.87 -16.11 -11.72
N GLN A 11 3.10 -16.49 -11.39
CA GLN A 11 3.59 -16.60 -10.03
C GLN A 11 3.62 -15.25 -9.30
N ALA A 12 4.12 -14.19 -9.96
CA ALA A 12 4.11 -12.83 -9.41
C ALA A 12 2.68 -12.33 -9.14
N GLY A 13 1.73 -12.64 -10.03
CA GLY A 13 0.32 -12.35 -9.85
C GLY A 13 -0.28 -13.05 -8.62
N GLN A 14 0.04 -14.33 -8.42
CA GLN A 14 -0.43 -15.09 -7.25
C GLN A 14 0.16 -14.54 -5.95
N LEU A 15 1.45 -14.22 -5.91
CA LEU A 15 2.09 -13.63 -4.73
C LEU A 15 1.50 -12.25 -4.40
N PHE A 16 1.20 -11.44 -5.42
CA PHE A 16 0.53 -10.16 -5.24
C PHE A 16 -0.89 -10.32 -4.68
N GLU A 17 -1.67 -11.29 -5.16
CA GLU A 17 -3.00 -11.56 -4.60
C GLU A 17 -2.92 -12.06 -3.15
N ASN A 18 -1.94 -12.90 -2.82
CA ASN A 18 -1.70 -13.33 -1.43
C ASN A 18 -1.39 -12.12 -0.51
N PHE A 19 -0.60 -11.17 -1.00
CA PHE A 19 -0.32 -9.91 -0.28
C PHE A 19 -1.59 -9.08 -0.08
N VAL A 20 -2.40 -8.90 -1.12
CA VAL A 20 -3.66 -8.12 -1.07
C VAL A 20 -4.69 -8.77 -0.14
N GLN A 21 -4.73 -10.09 -0.07
CA GLN A 21 -5.72 -10.85 0.71
C GLN A 21 -5.28 -11.14 2.15
N ALA A 22 -4.04 -10.79 2.53
CA ALA A 22 -3.54 -11.00 3.88
C ALA A 22 -4.36 -10.19 4.92
N THR A 23 -4.75 -10.85 6.00
CA THR A 23 -5.67 -10.29 7.02
C THR A 23 -4.99 -9.93 8.35
N THR A 24 -3.69 -10.16 8.47
CA THR A 24 -2.92 -9.88 9.69
C THR A 24 -1.68 -9.08 9.35
N CYS A 25 -1.25 -8.20 10.27
CA CYS A 25 -0.05 -7.39 10.09
C CYS A 25 1.19 -8.25 9.71
N LYS A 26 1.47 -9.31 10.47
CA LYS A 26 2.56 -10.25 10.17
C LYS A 26 2.40 -10.93 8.81
N GLY A 27 1.20 -11.41 8.49
CA GLY A 27 0.91 -12.06 7.21
C GLY A 27 1.13 -11.11 6.02
N THR A 28 0.69 -9.86 6.13
CA THR A 28 0.89 -8.82 5.11
C THR A 28 2.37 -8.52 4.91
N LEU A 29 3.14 -8.35 5.99
CA LEU A 29 4.58 -8.13 5.93
C LEU A 29 5.33 -9.31 5.31
N GLN A 30 4.98 -10.54 5.71
CA GLN A 30 5.58 -11.76 5.16
C GLN A 30 5.27 -11.94 3.68
N ALA A 31 3.99 -11.79 3.28
CA ALA A 31 3.58 -11.90 1.88
C ALA A 31 4.28 -10.86 1.00
N PHE A 32 4.40 -9.62 1.49
CA PHE A 32 5.13 -8.57 0.78
C PHE A 32 6.63 -8.86 0.67
N SER A 33 7.25 -9.40 1.73
CA SER A 33 8.66 -9.79 1.71
C SER A 33 8.94 -10.92 0.71
N ILE A 34 8.04 -11.91 0.63
CA ILE A 34 8.15 -13.01 -0.35
C ILE A 34 8.00 -12.47 -1.78
N LEU A 35 7.01 -11.60 -2.00
CA LEU A 35 6.80 -10.93 -3.28
C LEU A 35 8.05 -10.15 -3.73
N CYS A 36 8.61 -9.31 -2.85
CA CYS A 36 9.81 -8.54 -3.18
C CYS A 36 11.01 -9.43 -3.48
N ARG A 37 11.20 -10.52 -2.72
CA ARG A 37 12.28 -11.48 -2.95
C ARG A 37 12.14 -12.18 -4.31
N GLN A 38 10.93 -12.59 -4.69
CA GLN A 38 10.68 -13.24 -5.98
C GLN A 38 10.89 -12.29 -7.16
N LEU A 39 10.61 -11.00 -6.97
CA LEU A 39 10.80 -9.97 -7.98
C LEU A 39 12.20 -9.33 -7.95
N GLU A 40 13.09 -9.80 -7.07
CA GLU A 40 14.44 -9.26 -6.86
C GLU A 40 14.45 -7.75 -6.54
N LEU A 41 13.41 -7.28 -5.82
CA LEU A 41 13.26 -5.89 -5.42
C LEU A 41 13.73 -5.67 -3.99
N ASN A 42 14.42 -4.54 -3.76
CA ASN A 42 14.86 -4.12 -2.43
C ASN A 42 13.97 -2.99 -1.88
N PRO A 43 13.09 -3.24 -0.89
CA PRO A 43 12.24 -2.21 -0.30
C PRO A 43 13.00 -1.06 0.39
N SER A 44 14.29 -1.26 0.72
CA SER A 44 15.13 -0.22 1.32
C SER A 44 15.51 0.88 0.32
N GLU A 45 15.44 0.58 -0.98
CA GLU A 45 15.69 1.52 -2.08
C GLU A 45 14.43 2.33 -2.40
N HIS A 46 13.98 3.16 -1.45
CA HIS A 46 12.74 3.94 -1.56
C HIS A 46 12.61 4.75 -2.88
N ARG A 47 13.72 5.23 -3.44
CA ARG A 47 13.71 5.94 -4.73
C ARG A 47 13.48 4.96 -5.87
N GLY A 48 12.33 5.07 -6.52
CA GLY A 48 12.00 4.25 -7.68
C GLY A 48 11.44 2.86 -7.35
N PHE A 49 11.45 2.42 -6.09
CA PHE A 49 10.88 1.12 -5.69
C PHE A 49 9.44 0.91 -6.21
N TYR A 50 8.56 1.90 -6.04
CA TYR A 50 7.18 1.81 -6.53
C TYR A 50 7.12 1.63 -8.05
N LEU A 51 7.98 2.33 -8.81
CA LEU A 51 8.04 2.19 -10.26
C LEU A 51 8.51 0.79 -10.66
N SER A 52 9.56 0.29 -10.03
CA SER A 52 10.08 -1.07 -10.25
C SER A 52 9.04 -2.14 -9.90
N LEU A 53 8.35 -1.99 -8.76
CA LEU A 53 7.26 -2.87 -8.34
C LEU A 53 6.12 -2.88 -9.35
N LYS A 54 5.68 -1.71 -9.80
CA LYS A 54 4.60 -1.56 -10.80
C LYS A 54 4.98 -2.21 -12.12
N THR A 55 6.20 -2.01 -12.60
CA THR A 55 6.70 -2.59 -13.85
C THR A 55 6.83 -4.12 -13.75
N ALA A 56 7.27 -4.63 -12.60
CA ALA A 56 7.41 -6.07 -12.37
C ALA A 56 6.06 -6.79 -12.23
N ILE A 57 5.02 -6.11 -11.71
CA ILE A 57 3.68 -6.68 -11.52
C ILE A 57 2.75 -6.24 -12.67
N THR A 58 2.83 -6.98 -13.77
CA THR A 58 1.98 -6.82 -14.97
C THR A 58 0.61 -7.48 -14.84
N TYR A 59 0.29 -8.03 -13.67
CA TYR A 59 -0.97 -8.73 -13.39
C TYR A 59 -2.21 -7.84 -13.56
N TRP A 60 -3.20 -8.31 -14.32
CA TRP A 60 -4.35 -7.50 -14.72
C TRP A 60 -5.17 -6.94 -13.56
N LYS A 61 -5.32 -7.69 -12.44
CA LYS A 61 -6.06 -7.19 -11.27
C LYS A 61 -5.32 -6.11 -10.48
N ALA A 62 -4.03 -5.90 -10.75
CA ALA A 62 -3.23 -4.84 -10.14
C ALA A 62 -3.39 -3.50 -10.89
N LYS A 63 -3.74 -3.53 -12.18
CA LYS A 63 -3.86 -2.33 -13.04
C LYS A 63 -4.75 -1.24 -12.45
N GLY A 64 -5.88 -1.61 -11.85
CA GLY A 64 -6.79 -0.67 -11.20
C GLY A 64 -6.21 0.02 -9.95
N LEU A 65 -5.35 -0.69 -9.20
CA LEU A 65 -4.62 -0.12 -8.07
C LEU A 65 -3.55 0.85 -8.56
N TRP A 66 -2.76 0.46 -9.56
CA TRP A 66 -1.73 1.31 -10.15
C TRP A 66 -2.30 2.61 -10.69
N GLY A 67 -3.40 2.57 -11.44
CA GLY A 67 -4.03 3.79 -11.96
C GLY A 67 -4.49 4.75 -10.86
N LYS A 68 -4.91 4.24 -9.71
CA LYS A 68 -5.32 5.04 -8.55
C LYS A 68 -4.13 5.72 -7.86
N LEU A 69 -3.08 4.94 -7.58
CA LEU A 69 -1.87 5.44 -6.95
C LEU A 69 -1.10 6.41 -7.85
N ASP A 70 -1.01 6.12 -9.16
CA ASP A 70 -0.41 7.01 -10.15
C ASP A 70 -1.18 8.34 -10.25
N LYS A 71 -2.52 8.29 -10.27
CA LYS A 71 -3.34 9.51 -10.27
C LYS A 71 -3.06 10.38 -9.06
N ARG A 72 -3.00 9.79 -7.86
CA ARG A 72 -2.67 10.51 -6.62
C ARG A 72 -1.25 11.08 -6.68
N ALA A 73 -0.25 10.28 -7.04
CA ALA A 73 1.15 10.73 -7.14
C ALA A 73 1.37 11.82 -8.20
N GLY A 74 0.49 11.92 -9.20
CA GLY A 74 0.49 12.96 -10.23
C GLY A 74 -0.02 14.33 -9.78
N HIS A 75 -0.55 14.46 -8.56
CA HIS A 75 -0.99 15.75 -8.03
C HIS A 75 0.17 16.76 -7.96
N LYS A 76 -0.11 18.03 -8.30
CA LYS A 76 0.89 19.10 -8.41
C LYS A 76 1.63 19.35 -7.10
N GLU A 77 0.95 19.14 -5.97
CA GLU A 77 1.42 19.35 -4.61
C GLU A 77 2.62 18.44 -4.29
N TYR A 78 2.73 17.27 -4.93
CA TYR A 78 3.87 16.38 -4.73
C TYR A 78 5.06 16.69 -5.64
N ASN A 79 4.90 17.57 -6.63
CA ASN A 79 5.92 17.91 -7.63
C ASN A 79 6.64 16.66 -8.19
N ARG A 80 5.87 15.63 -8.57
CA ARG A 80 6.41 14.31 -9.02
C ARG A 80 7.37 13.66 -8.01
N GLY A 81 7.05 13.76 -6.72
CA GLY A 81 7.86 13.20 -5.62
C GLY A 81 9.18 13.93 -5.38
N LYS A 82 9.26 15.22 -5.72
CA LYS A 82 10.49 16.02 -5.58
C LYS A 82 10.48 16.99 -4.40
N VAL A 83 9.32 17.22 -3.76
CA VAL A 83 9.18 18.21 -2.68
C VAL A 83 10.06 17.86 -1.48
N CYS A 84 10.13 16.59 -1.10
CA CYS A 84 10.84 16.11 0.08
C CYS A 84 11.92 15.07 -0.24
N ALA A 85 12.48 15.07 -1.46
CA ALA A 85 13.36 13.99 -1.96
C ALA A 85 14.55 13.68 -1.03
N ASP A 86 15.12 14.67 -0.37
CA ASP A 86 16.29 14.52 0.53
C ASP A 86 15.89 14.51 2.02
N THR A 87 14.59 14.53 2.32
CA THR A 87 14.07 14.49 3.69
C THR A 87 13.98 13.06 4.19
N ARG A 88 14.37 12.85 5.46
CA ARG A 88 14.23 11.56 6.16
C ARG A 88 13.26 11.75 7.33
N CYS A 89 12.23 10.91 7.38
CA CYS A 89 11.17 11.00 8.38
C CYS A 89 11.08 9.70 9.18
N LEU A 90 10.99 9.83 10.51
CA LEU A 90 10.65 8.74 11.42
C LEU A 90 9.25 8.98 11.97
N ILE A 91 8.34 8.03 11.76
CA ILE A 91 6.98 8.06 12.31
C ILE A 91 6.90 7.06 13.45
N ILE A 92 6.42 7.52 14.60
CA ILE A 92 6.24 6.71 15.80
C ILE A 92 4.75 6.36 15.94
N GLY A 93 4.40 5.12 15.59
CA GLY A 93 3.05 4.58 15.69
C GLY A 93 2.44 4.21 14.33
N GLY A 94 2.17 2.91 14.13
CA GLY A 94 1.50 2.33 12.96
C GLY A 94 -0.01 2.30 13.12
N GLY A 95 -0.61 3.44 13.50
CA GLY A 95 -2.07 3.62 13.51
C GLY A 95 -2.58 4.19 12.18
N PRO A 96 -3.91 4.33 11.99
CA PRO A 96 -4.48 4.87 10.76
C PRO A 96 -3.87 6.21 10.35
N CYS A 97 -3.76 7.15 11.30
CA CYS A 97 -3.17 8.47 11.05
C CYS A 97 -1.67 8.37 10.74
N GLY A 98 -0.92 7.52 11.46
CA GLY A 98 0.52 7.35 11.26
C GLY A 98 0.84 6.80 9.87
N PHE A 99 0.14 5.75 9.44
CA PHE A 99 0.26 5.24 8.07
C PHE A 99 -0.22 6.23 7.03
N ARG A 100 -1.30 6.97 7.30
CA ARG A 100 -1.79 7.98 6.36
C ARG A 100 -0.78 9.10 6.15
N THR A 101 -0.12 9.57 7.21
CA THR A 101 0.98 10.52 7.15
C THR A 101 2.20 9.92 6.42
N ALA A 102 2.52 8.65 6.66
CA ALA A 102 3.60 7.95 5.96
C ALA A 102 3.40 7.95 4.44
N ILE A 103 2.16 7.69 4.00
CA ILE A 103 1.79 7.70 2.57
C ILE A 103 1.99 9.08 1.96
N GLU A 104 1.53 10.16 2.62
CA GLU A 104 1.74 11.54 2.09
C GLU A 104 3.23 11.89 1.97
N LEU A 105 4.03 11.59 3.00
CA LEU A 105 5.47 11.85 2.99
C LEU A 105 6.18 11.04 1.89
N ALA A 106 5.77 9.79 1.68
CA ALA A 106 6.30 8.96 0.59
C ALA A 106 5.92 9.53 -0.79
N LEU A 107 4.68 10.03 -0.97
CA LEU A 107 4.25 10.70 -2.21
C LEU A 107 5.03 11.99 -2.48
N MET A 108 5.42 12.72 -1.43
CA MET A 108 6.31 13.89 -1.53
C MET A 108 7.77 13.53 -1.84
N GLY A 109 8.14 12.24 -1.80
CA GLY A 109 9.48 11.73 -2.10
C GLY A 109 10.39 11.52 -0.90
N ALA A 110 9.90 11.70 0.32
CA ALA A 110 10.70 11.51 1.53
C ALA A 110 11.07 10.04 1.75
N LYS A 111 12.23 9.80 2.39
CA LYS A 111 12.53 8.50 2.98
C LYS A 111 11.79 8.37 4.30
N VAL A 112 10.76 7.52 4.34
CA VAL A 112 9.91 7.34 5.53
C VAL A 112 10.21 6.01 6.21
N VAL A 113 10.39 6.04 7.52
CA VAL A 113 10.49 4.86 8.38
C VAL A 113 9.38 4.93 9.42
N VAL A 114 8.60 3.87 9.57
CA VAL A 114 7.55 3.76 10.60
C VAL A 114 8.02 2.75 11.64
N ILE A 115 7.95 3.12 12.92
CA ILE A 115 8.13 2.21 14.04
C ILE A 115 6.80 2.02 14.76
N GLU A 116 6.40 0.77 14.98
CA GLU A 116 5.20 0.41 15.73
C GLU A 116 5.59 -0.59 16.82
N LYS A 117 5.05 -0.37 18.02
CA LYS A 117 5.34 -1.22 19.19
C LYS A 117 4.70 -2.61 19.04
N ARG A 118 3.51 -2.68 18.45
CA ARG A 118 2.75 -3.93 18.28
C ARG A 118 3.07 -4.58 16.94
N ASP A 119 2.95 -5.90 16.92
CA ASP A 119 3.09 -6.71 15.71
C ASP A 119 1.73 -7.18 15.15
N THR A 120 0.63 -6.66 15.71
CA THR A 120 -0.75 -7.05 15.41
C THR A 120 -1.71 -5.86 15.47
N PHE A 121 -2.73 -5.89 14.62
CA PHE A 121 -3.84 -4.94 14.62
C PHE A 121 -5.08 -5.61 15.21
N SER A 122 -5.30 -5.43 16.51
CA SER A 122 -6.30 -6.20 17.28
C SER A 122 -7.55 -5.41 17.67
N ARG A 123 -7.62 -4.11 17.35
CA ARG A 123 -8.72 -3.25 17.81
C ARG A 123 -9.91 -3.32 16.86
N ASN A 124 -11.01 -3.89 17.33
CA ASN A 124 -12.23 -4.06 16.54
C ASN A 124 -13.24 -2.91 16.67
N ASN A 125 -12.92 -1.88 17.46
CA ASN A 125 -13.74 -0.67 17.55
C ASN A 125 -14.00 -0.09 16.17
N VAL A 126 -15.25 0.26 15.93
CA VAL A 126 -15.72 0.83 14.67
C VAL A 126 -15.56 2.35 14.71
N LEU A 127 -15.03 2.92 13.62
CA LEU A 127 -14.87 4.35 13.41
C LEU A 127 -15.85 4.80 12.33
N HIS A 128 -16.60 5.86 12.62
CA HIS A 128 -17.36 6.58 11.60
C HIS A 128 -16.39 7.36 10.70
N LEU A 129 -16.65 7.35 9.39
CA LEU A 129 -15.84 7.98 8.36
C LEU A 129 -16.63 9.12 7.72
N TRP A 130 -16.06 10.32 7.75
CA TRP A 130 -16.66 11.45 7.05
C TRP A 130 -16.55 11.24 5.53
N PRO A 131 -17.43 11.86 4.72
CA PRO A 131 -17.43 11.68 3.26
C PRO A 131 -16.07 11.89 2.58
N TYR A 132 -15.29 12.91 3.01
CA TYR A 132 -13.97 13.15 2.45
C TYR A 132 -12.97 12.03 2.78
N THR A 133 -13.11 11.38 3.94
CA THR A 133 -12.22 10.28 4.35
C THR A 133 -12.53 9.03 3.53
N ILE A 134 -13.82 8.76 3.28
CA ILE A 134 -14.24 7.69 2.37
C ILE A 134 -13.68 7.93 0.97
N HIS A 135 -13.78 9.16 0.47
CA HIS A 135 -13.22 9.52 -0.83
C HIS A 135 -11.71 9.30 -0.90
N ASP A 136 -10.96 9.83 0.07
CA ASP A 136 -9.50 9.70 0.15
C ASP A 136 -9.06 8.23 0.16
N LEU A 137 -9.68 7.38 1.00
CA LEU A 137 -9.38 5.95 1.07
C LEU A 137 -9.76 5.22 -0.23
N ARG A 138 -10.87 5.59 -0.90
CA ARG A 138 -11.24 5.04 -2.22
C ARG A 138 -10.22 5.42 -3.30
N GLU A 139 -9.67 6.62 -3.25
CA GLU A 139 -8.61 7.06 -4.17
C GLU A 139 -7.28 6.35 -3.92
N LEU A 140 -7.00 5.94 -2.68
CA LEU A 140 -5.86 5.07 -2.35
C LEU A 140 -6.10 3.57 -2.64
N GLY A 141 -7.28 3.21 -3.17
CA GLY A 141 -7.57 1.85 -3.58
C GLY A 141 -8.10 0.95 -2.47
N ALA A 142 -8.66 1.49 -1.38
CA ALA A 142 -9.16 0.71 -0.24
C ALA A 142 -10.07 -0.47 -0.64
N LYS A 143 -10.91 -0.32 -1.68
CA LYS A 143 -11.80 -1.40 -2.17
C LYS A 143 -11.05 -2.62 -2.74
N LYS A 144 -9.79 -2.46 -3.19
CA LYS A 144 -8.94 -3.58 -3.65
C LYS A 144 -8.47 -4.43 -2.48
N PHE A 145 -8.13 -3.80 -1.36
CA PHE A 145 -7.67 -4.47 -0.14
C PHE A 145 -8.83 -4.95 0.75
N TYR A 146 -9.95 -4.24 0.72
CA TYR A 146 -11.15 -4.57 1.47
C TYR A 146 -12.39 -4.42 0.59
N GLY A 147 -12.85 -5.52 0.00
CA GLY A 147 -13.96 -5.52 -0.97
C GLY A 147 -15.29 -4.97 -0.42
N LYS A 148 -15.49 -5.03 0.91
CA LYS A 148 -16.67 -4.50 1.60
C LYS A 148 -16.54 -3.02 1.99
N PHE A 149 -15.43 -2.36 1.64
CA PHE A 149 -15.17 -0.96 2.00
C PHE A 149 -16.29 -0.03 1.53
N CYS A 150 -17.04 0.52 2.49
CA CYS A 150 -18.14 1.46 2.28
C CYS A 150 -19.08 1.03 1.13
N ALA A 151 -19.54 -0.22 1.17
CA ALA A 151 -20.53 -0.75 0.24
C ALA A 151 -21.94 -0.20 0.58
N GLY A 152 -22.67 0.31 -0.42
CA GLY A 152 -23.97 0.95 -0.19
C GLY A 152 -23.82 2.23 0.64
N SER A 153 -24.60 2.34 1.72
CA SER A 153 -24.60 3.45 2.67
C SER A 153 -23.65 3.25 3.86
N ILE A 154 -22.79 2.22 3.84
CA ILE A 154 -21.81 1.98 4.92
C ILE A 154 -20.79 3.12 4.96
N ASP A 155 -20.67 3.76 6.11
CA ASP A 155 -19.84 4.93 6.39
C ASP A 155 -18.89 4.69 7.57
N HIS A 156 -18.61 3.43 7.89
CA HIS A 156 -17.79 3.06 9.04
C HIS A 156 -16.87 1.87 8.74
N ILE A 157 -15.77 1.77 9.50
CA ILE A 157 -14.79 0.70 9.38
C ILE A 157 -14.20 0.35 10.74
N SER A 158 -13.85 -0.92 10.98
CA SER A 158 -13.10 -1.28 12.20
C SER A 158 -11.68 -0.71 12.13
N ARG A 159 -11.14 -0.33 13.29
CA ARG A 159 -9.79 0.22 13.38
C ARG A 159 -8.74 -0.76 12.88
N SER A 160 -8.90 -2.06 13.13
CA SER A 160 -8.01 -3.13 12.67
C SER A 160 -7.93 -3.25 11.15
N LEU A 161 -9.00 -2.93 10.41
CA LEU A 161 -9.02 -2.97 8.95
C LEU A 161 -8.50 -1.69 8.29
N LEU A 162 -8.35 -0.61 9.06
CA LEU A 162 -7.85 0.68 8.60
C LEU A 162 -6.33 0.85 8.83
N THR A 163 -5.72 -0.09 9.54
CA THR A 163 -4.27 -0.26 9.75
C THR A 163 -3.76 -1.45 9.00
#